data_AF-E0MLN1-F1
#
_entry.id   AF-E0MLN1-F1
#
_cell.length_a   1.000
_cell.length_b   1.000
_cell.length_c   1.000
_cell.angle_alpha   90.00
_cell.angle_beta   90.00
_cell.angle_gamma   90.00
#
_symmetry.space_group_name_H-M   'P 1'
#
loop_
_entity.id
_entity.type
_entity.pdbx_description
1 polymer ?
#
loop_
_entity_poly.entity_id
_entity_poly.type
_entity_poly.pdbx_seq_one_letter_code
_entity_poly.pdbx_strand_id
1 'polypeptide(L)'
;MSENENDIEEVSDAPDPDLHQKIMQLARERGASKSLCPSEVARAIGGKDEKVWRQHMKPIRAQAVAMALAGEIEIRRKGKPVDPQDFKGVYRITLPSSNS
;
A
#
# COMPACT_ATOMS: atom_id res chain seq x y z
N MET A 1 -7.75 31.42 -19.84
CA MET A 1 -8.01 30.02 -20.24
C MET A 1 -7.06 29.19 -19.42
N SER A 2 -7.61 28.35 -18.55
CA SER A 2 -6.90 27.74 -17.43
C SER A 2 -5.69 26.93 -17.88
N GLU A 3 -4.53 27.35 -17.39
CA GLU A 3 -3.34 26.51 -17.29
C GLU A 3 -3.63 25.49 -16.19
N ASN A 4 -3.76 24.22 -16.57
CA ASN A 4 -3.52 23.13 -15.63
C ASN A 4 -2.52 22.22 -16.31
N GLU A 5 -1.26 22.62 -16.16
CA GLU A 5 -0.10 21.78 -16.36
C GLU A 5 -0.31 20.49 -15.57
N ASN A 6 -0.20 19.40 -16.30
CA ASN A 6 -0.23 18.06 -15.75
C ASN A 6 1.07 17.87 -14.97
N ASP A 7 1.08 18.33 -13.72
CA ASP A 7 2.11 18.11 -12.71
C ASP A 7 2.15 16.60 -12.44
N ILE A 8 2.98 15.91 -13.21
CA ILE A 8 3.32 14.51 -12.96
C ILE A 8 4.26 14.57 -11.78
N GLU A 9 3.71 14.53 -10.57
CA GLU A 9 4.49 14.36 -9.34
C GLU A 9 5.49 13.22 -9.57
N GLU A 10 6.78 13.56 -9.45
CA GLU A 10 7.88 12.60 -9.47
C GLU A 10 7.55 11.49 -8.47
N VAL A 11 7.29 10.28 -8.97
CA VAL A 11 7.10 9.10 -8.13
C VAL A 11 8.44 8.73 -7.52
N SER A 12 8.78 9.40 -6.42
CA SER A 12 9.95 9.07 -5.61
C SER A 12 9.78 7.66 -5.03
N ASP A 13 10.87 6.88 -4.99
CA ASP A 13 10.88 5.57 -4.34
C ASP A 13 10.90 5.69 -2.79
N ALA A 14 10.87 6.92 -2.26
CA ALA A 14 10.86 7.20 -0.84
C ALA A 14 9.46 6.92 -0.23
N PRO A 15 9.40 6.58 1.07
CA PRO A 15 8.14 6.44 1.78
C PRO A 15 7.33 7.74 1.72
N ASP A 16 6.12 7.66 1.19
CA ASP A 16 5.17 8.77 1.10
C ASP A 16 4.26 8.76 2.35
N PRO A 17 4.27 9.83 3.18
CA PRO A 17 3.41 9.94 4.35
C PRO A 17 1.91 9.74 4.05
N ASP A 18 1.43 10.14 2.88
CA ASP A 18 0.02 10.00 2.50
C ASP A 18 -0.30 8.54 2.18
N LEU A 19 0.62 7.82 1.54
CA LEU A 19 0.49 6.37 1.33
C LEU A 19 0.50 5.60 2.65
N HIS A 20 1.40 5.97 3.57
CA HIS A 20 1.47 5.37 4.91
C HIS A 20 0.12 5.48 5.62
N GLN A 21 -0.38 6.71 5.75
CA GLN A 21 -1.64 6.98 6.43
C GLN A 21 -2.80 6.25 5.76
N LYS A 22 -2.84 6.23 4.43
CA LYS A 22 -3.92 5.56 3.70
C LYS A 22 -3.92 4.06 3.88
N ILE A 23 -2.75 3.41 3.83
CA ILE A 23 -2.61 1.97 4.09
C ILE A 23 -3.08 1.65 5.51
N MET A 24 -2.60 2.40 6.50
CA MET A 24 -2.96 2.18 7.90
C MET A 24 -4.47 2.41 8.15
N GLN A 25 -5.05 3.47 7.59
CA GLN A 25 -6.48 3.76 7.67
C GLN A 25 -7.29 2.57 7.14
N LEU A 26 -7.04 2.14 5.90
CA LEU A 26 -7.78 1.05 5.26
C LEU A 26 -7.59 -0.28 6.00
N ALA A 27 -6.40 -0.54 6.54
CA ALA A 27 -6.14 -1.73 7.35
C ALA A 27 -6.97 -1.74 8.64
N ARG A 28 -7.05 -0.59 9.32
CA ARG A 28 -7.84 -0.41 10.56
C ARG A 28 -9.34 -0.49 10.29
N GLU A 29 -9.84 0.16 9.25
CA GLU A 29 -11.26 0.11 8.87
C GLU A 29 -11.72 -1.32 8.57
N ARG A 30 -10.83 -2.15 7.99
CA ARG A 30 -11.16 -3.56 7.71
C ARG A 30 -11.08 -4.46 8.94
N GLY A 31 -10.29 -4.08 9.94
CA GLY A 31 -10.09 -4.81 11.18
C GLY A 31 -8.98 -5.87 11.15
N ALA A 32 -8.51 -6.25 12.33
CA ALA A 32 -7.30 -7.06 12.55
C ALA A 32 -7.33 -8.47 11.93
N SER A 33 -8.52 -9.04 11.70
CA SER A 33 -8.68 -10.37 11.09
C SER A 33 -8.78 -10.34 9.56
N LYS A 34 -8.74 -9.16 8.95
CA LYS A 34 -8.91 -8.97 7.52
C LYS A 34 -7.63 -8.46 6.88
N SER A 35 -7.59 -8.61 5.56
CA SER A 35 -6.47 -8.14 4.74
C SER A 35 -6.97 -7.30 3.59
N LEU A 36 -6.13 -6.40 3.11
CA LEU A 36 -6.35 -5.62 1.89
C LEU A 36 -5.35 -6.01 0.79
N CYS A 37 -5.74 -5.81 -0.46
CA CYS A 37 -4.81 -5.89 -1.58
C CYS A 37 -4.29 -4.49 -1.96
N PRO A 38 -3.13 -4.41 -2.63
CA PRO A 38 -2.54 -3.12 -3.02
C PRO A 38 -3.43 -2.29 -3.94
N SER A 39 -4.21 -2.95 -4.81
CA SER A 39 -5.12 -2.25 -5.73
C SER A 39 -6.28 -1.57 -5.02
N GLU A 40 -6.69 -2.03 -3.84
CA GLU A 40 -7.68 -1.30 -3.02
C GLU A 40 -7.10 0.03 -2.53
N VAL A 41 -5.84 0.03 -2.08
CA VAL A 41 -5.13 1.26 -1.67
C VAL A 41 -5.00 2.21 -2.85
N ALA A 42 -4.55 1.72 -4.00
CA ALA A 42 -4.36 2.56 -5.17
C ALA A 42 -5.65 3.16 -5.70
N ARG A 43 -6.75 2.41 -5.74
CA ARG A 43 -8.06 2.94 -6.15
C ARG A 43 -8.59 3.96 -5.16
N ALA A 44 -8.22 3.87 -3.89
CA ALA A 44 -8.60 4.85 -2.89
C ALA A 44 -7.85 6.19 -3.04
N ILE A 45 -6.74 6.22 -3.78
CA ILE A 45 -5.92 7.42 -4.03
C ILE A 45 -6.13 7.92 -5.47
N GLY A 46 -5.87 7.06 -6.46
CA GLY A 46 -5.97 7.38 -7.90
C GLY A 46 -7.38 7.24 -8.49
N GLY A 47 -8.39 6.93 -7.67
CA GLY A 47 -9.78 6.81 -8.12
C GLY A 47 -10.06 5.62 -9.04
N LYS A 48 -11.04 5.81 -9.95
CA LYS A 48 -11.52 4.74 -10.86
C LYS A 48 -10.68 4.60 -12.14
N ASP A 49 -9.86 5.58 -12.49
CA ASP A 49 -9.03 5.54 -13.69
C ASP A 49 -7.88 4.53 -13.52
N GLU A 50 -7.88 3.50 -14.37
CA GLU A 50 -6.86 2.45 -14.32
C GLU A 50 -5.45 2.93 -14.61
N LYS A 51 -5.28 3.88 -15.52
CA LYS A 51 -3.95 4.40 -15.81
C LYS A 51 -3.37 5.10 -14.59
N VAL A 52 -4.20 5.86 -13.88
CA VAL A 52 -3.81 6.58 -12.66
C VAL A 52 -3.52 5.61 -11.52
N TRP A 53 -4.48 4.76 -11.13
CA TRP A 53 -4.27 3.90 -9.95
C TRP A 53 -3.13 2.88 -10.16
N ARG A 54 -2.85 2.44 -11.39
CA ARG A 54 -1.74 1.51 -11.66
C ARG A 54 -0.37 2.14 -11.43
N GLN A 55 -0.22 3.46 -11.56
CA GLN A 55 1.05 4.16 -11.31
C GLN A 55 1.46 4.07 -9.83
N HIS A 56 0.48 4.05 -8.91
CA HIS A 56 0.74 3.92 -7.47
C HIS A 56 1.15 2.51 -7.01
N MET A 57 1.07 1.47 -7.87
CA MET A 57 1.40 0.10 -7.46
C MET A 57 2.83 -0.07 -6.94
N LYS A 58 3.81 0.57 -7.58
CA LYS A 58 5.21 0.51 -7.15
C LYS A 58 5.42 1.28 -5.83
N PRO A 59 5.01 2.55 -5.69
CA PRO A 59 5.05 3.28 -4.43
C PRO A 59 4.37 2.55 -3.26
N ILE A 60 3.16 2.00 -3.48
CA ILE A 60 2.42 1.26 -2.44
C ILE A 60 3.20 0.02 -1.99
N ARG A 61 3.88 -0.67 -2.91
CA ARG A 61 4.72 -1.81 -2.55
C ARG A 61 5.91 -1.36 -1.70
N ALA A 62 6.62 -0.31 -2.10
CA ALA A 62 7.75 0.22 -1.35
C ALA A 62 7.33 0.64 0.07
N GLN A 63 6.22 1.39 0.17
CA GLN A 63 5.64 1.81 1.45
C GLN A 63 5.23 0.62 2.32
N ALA A 64 4.54 -0.38 1.75
CA ALA A 64 4.14 -1.57 2.50
C ALA A 64 5.34 -2.36 3.02
N VAL A 65 6.42 -2.45 2.25
CA VAL A 65 7.67 -3.07 2.70
C VAL A 65 8.27 -2.31 3.87
N ALA A 66 8.38 -0.97 3.76
CA ALA A 66 8.91 -0.13 4.83
C ALA A 66 8.10 -0.28 6.14
N MET A 67 6.77 -0.23 6.05
CA MET A 67 5.89 -0.40 7.22
C MET A 67 5.97 -1.81 7.83
N ALA A 68 6.13 -2.85 6.99
CA ALA A 68 6.29 -4.21 7.48
C ALA A 68 7.64 -4.42 8.19
N LEU A 69 8.71 -3.82 7.67
CA LEU A 69 10.02 -3.79 8.33
C LEU A 69 9.98 -3.02 9.65
N ALA A 70 9.14 -1.98 9.75
CA ALA A 70 8.90 -1.23 10.98
C ALA A 70 7.96 -1.97 11.97
N GLY A 71 7.41 -3.12 11.61
CA GLY A 71 6.47 -3.89 12.45
C GLY A 71 5.07 -3.28 12.54
N GLU A 72 4.75 -2.30 11.71
CA GLU A 72 3.46 -1.60 11.74
C GLU A 72 2.34 -2.39 11.04
N ILE A 73 2.71 -3.29 10.12
CA ILE A 73 1.82 -4.18 9.37
C ILE A 73 2.51 -5.52 9.11
N GLU A 74 1.76 -6.47 8.58
CA GLU A 74 2.28 -7.72 8.03
C GLU A 74 1.97 -7.83 6.53
N ILE A 75 2.94 -8.35 5.77
CA ILE A 75 2.74 -8.76 4.38
C ILE A 75 2.51 -10.27 4.35
N ARG A 76 1.42 -10.69 3.70
CA ARG A 76 1.02 -12.10 3.61
C ARG A 76 0.88 -12.57 2.16
N ARG A 77 1.21 -13.84 1.92
CA ARG A 77 0.93 -14.57 0.67
C ARG A 77 0.33 -15.92 0.96
N LYS A 78 -0.66 -16.32 0.16
CA LYS A 78 -1.40 -17.58 0.36
C LYS A 78 -1.84 -17.77 1.83
N GLY A 79 -2.25 -16.68 2.48
CA GLY A 79 -2.68 -16.64 3.89
C GLY A 79 -1.58 -16.62 4.94
N LYS A 80 -0.29 -16.71 4.58
CA LYS A 80 0.83 -16.78 5.53
C LYS A 80 1.70 -15.52 5.48
N PRO A 81 2.25 -15.05 6.61
CA PRO A 81 3.31 -14.03 6.61
C PRO A 81 4.48 -14.44 5.73
N VAL A 82 5.09 -13.46 5.05
CA VAL A 82 6.29 -13.65 4.22
C VAL A 82 7.32 -12.59 4.56
N ASP A 83 8.57 -12.85 4.22
CA ASP A 83 9.63 -11.85 4.28
C ASP A 83 9.26 -10.63 3.40
N PRO A 84 9.17 -9.41 3.97
CA PRO A 84 8.92 -8.19 3.21
C PRO A 84 9.97 -7.92 2.11
N GLN A 85 11.20 -8.44 2.27
CA GLN A 85 12.29 -8.22 1.32
C GLN A 85 12.32 -9.26 0.20
N ASP A 86 11.72 -10.44 0.40
CA ASP A 86 11.72 -11.54 -0.58
C ASP A 86 10.32 -12.13 -0.79
N PHE A 87 9.46 -11.38 -1.47
CA PHE A 87 8.17 -11.89 -1.94
C PHE A 87 7.83 -11.41 -3.35
N LYS A 88 7.15 -12.28 -4.13
CA LYS A 88 6.80 -12.00 -5.53
C LYS A 88 5.31 -12.18 -5.79
N GLY A 89 4.78 -11.47 -6.78
CA GLY A 89 3.39 -11.59 -7.22
C GLY A 89 2.39 -11.07 -6.18
N VAL A 90 1.16 -11.60 -6.22
CA VAL A 90 0.04 -11.16 -5.37
C VAL A 90 0.39 -11.32 -3.89
N TYR A 91 0.12 -10.27 -3.13
CA TYR A 91 0.29 -10.18 -1.69
C TYR A 91 -0.88 -9.45 -1.06
N ARG A 92 -0.98 -9.58 0.27
CA ARG A 92 -1.99 -8.95 1.10
C ARG A 92 -1.32 -8.20 2.24
N ILE A 93 -1.91 -7.09 2.65
CA ILE A 93 -1.49 -6.30 3.80
C ILE A 93 -2.48 -6.55 4.93
N THR A 94 -1.99 -6.84 6.12
CA THR A 94 -2.79 -7.03 7.35
C THR A 94 -2.23 -6.16 8.47
N LEU A 95 -3.07 -5.84 9.45
CA LEU A 95 -2.57 -5.35 10.73
C LEU A 95 -1.62 -6.39 11.36
N PRO A 96 -0.67 -5.97 12.20
CA PRO A 96 0.26 -6.88 12.86
C PRO A 96 -0.54 -7.83 13.73
N SER A 97 -0.21 -9.12 13.68
CA SER A 97 -0.73 -10.05 14.67
C SER A 97 -0.22 -9.62 16.04
N SER A 98 -1.12 -9.37 16.98
CA SER A 98 -0.76 -9.14 18.37
C SER A 98 -0.18 -10.44 18.93
N ASN A 99 1.07 -10.73 18.61
CA ASN A 99 1.84 -11.75 19.34
C ASN A 99 2.26 -11.07 20.65
N SER A 100 1.34 -11.07 21.60
CA SER A 100 1.63 -10.89 23.03
C SER A 100 2.11 -12.20 23.62
#